data_AF-A0A0P0W5N5-F1
#
_entry.id   AF-A0A0P0W5N5-F1
#
_cell.length_a   1.000
_cell.length_b   1.000
_cell.length_c   1.000
_cell.angle_alpha   90.00
_cell.angle_beta   90.00
_cell.angle_gamma   90.00
#
_symmetry.space_group_name_H-M   'P 1'
#
loop_
_entity.id
_entity.type
_entity.pdbx_description
1 polymer ?
#
loop_
_entity_poly.entity_id
_entity_poly.type
_entity_poly.pdbx_seq_one_letter_code
_entity_poly.pdbx_strand_id
1 'polypeptide(L)' 'AEIMSWLATPLTRTIKFADVRPPETNRPFVTFRAEGNFYFVDAEHFPNKALLARLTPKHPNESAFKNL' A
#
# COMPACT_ATOMS: atom_id res chain seq x y z
N ALA A 1 4.82 10.78 -4.57
CA ALA A 1 4.44 12.10 -3.99
C ALA A 1 5.03 12.19 -2.59
N GLU A 2 5.80 13.23 -2.33
CA GLU A 2 6.40 13.49 -1.02
C GLU A 2 5.36 14.15 -0.12
N ILE A 3 5.13 13.59 1.08
CA ILE A 3 4.17 14.14 2.04
C ILE A 3 4.89 15.23 2.83
N MET A 4 4.35 16.45 2.82
CA MET A 4 4.90 17.60 3.52
C MET A 4 4.14 17.88 4.82
N SER A 5 4.83 18.36 5.85
CA SER A 5 4.24 18.90 7.06
C SER A 5 3.63 20.28 6.82
N TRP A 6 2.83 20.77 7.78
CA TRP A 6 2.33 22.16 7.76
C TRP A 6 3.43 23.20 7.71
N LEU A 7 4.64 22.89 8.20
CA LEU A 7 5.82 23.75 8.13
C LEU A 7 6.69 23.46 6.89
N ALA A 8 6.12 22.85 5.84
CA ALA A 8 6.80 22.51 4.60
C ALA A 8 8.05 21.63 4.78
N THR A 9 8.07 20.77 5.80
CA THR A 9 9.14 19.79 5.99
C THR A 9 8.72 18.41 5.47
N PRO A 10 9.61 17.64 4.83
CA PRO A 10 9.31 16.27 4.44
C PRO A 10 8.93 15.42 5.65
N LEU A 11 7.78 14.76 5.59
CA LEU A 11 7.31 13.84 6.62
C LEU A 11 7.70 12.40 6.28
N THR A 12 8.60 11.85 7.07
CA THR A 12 8.86 10.41 7.08
C THR A 12 7.86 9.73 8.02
N ARG A 13 7.10 8.77 7.51
CA ARG A 13 6.20 7.94 8.31
C ARG A 13 6.74 6.52 8.36
N THR A 14 6.93 6.02 9.56
CA THR A 14 7.31 4.62 9.80
C THR A 14 6.04 3.83 10.09
N ILE A 15 5.78 2.82 9.28
CA ILE A 15 4.61 1.95 9.41
C ILE A 15 5.09 0.57 9.84
N LYS A 16 4.44 -0.05 10.82
CA LYS A 16 4.74 -1.43 11.18
C LYS A 16 4.08 -2.38 10.19
N PHE A 17 4.81 -3.42 9.78
CA PHE A 17 4.27 -4.43 8.87
C PHE A 17 3.05 -5.18 9.44
N ALA A 18 2.90 -5.25 10.77
CA ALA A 18 1.75 -5.87 11.41
C ALA A 18 0.43 -5.11 11.15
N ASP A 19 0.52 -3.82 10.82
CA ASP A 19 -0.63 -2.97 10.57
C ASP A 19 -1.00 -2.89 9.08
N VAL A 20 -0.18 -3.48 8.20
CA VAL A 20 -0.45 -3.56 6.76
C VAL A 20 -1.56 -4.56 6.52
N ARG A 21 -2.69 -4.07 6.01
CA ARG A 21 -3.87 -4.87 5.66
C ARG A 21 -4.31 -4.63 4.23
N PRO A 22 -5.03 -5.59 3.61
CA PRO A 22 -5.67 -5.37 2.32
C PRO A 22 -6.57 -4.13 2.35
N PRO A 23 -6.60 -3.34 1.27
CA PRO A 23 -7.52 -2.22 1.18
C PRO A 23 -8.93 -2.76 0.92
N GLU A 24 -9.76 -2.78 1.96
CA GLU A 24 -11.19 -3.13 1.88
C GLU A 24 -12.01 -1.98 1.28
N THR A 25 -11.57 -1.43 0.15
CA THR A 25 -12.21 -0.29 -0.50
C THR A 25 -12.23 -0.48 -2.01
N ASN A 26 -13.30 -0.03 -2.66
CA ASN A 26 -13.46 -0.12 -4.12
C ASN A 26 -12.75 1.03 -4.86
N ARG A 27 -11.78 1.69 -4.21
CA ARG A 27 -11.04 2.83 -4.76
C ARG A 27 -9.94 2.34 -5.69
N PRO A 28 -9.84 2.86 -6.92
CA PRO A 28 -8.72 2.55 -7.79
C PRO A 28 -7.43 3.13 -7.20
N PHE A 29 -6.29 2.47 -7.46
CA PHE A 29 -4.94 2.90 -7.05
C PHE A 29 -4.64 2.86 -5.54
N VAL A 30 -5.19 1.90 -4.80
CA VAL A 30 -4.79 1.62 -3.41
C VAL A 30 -4.14 0.25 -3.33
N THR A 31 -2.93 0.18 -2.76
CA THR A 31 -2.18 -1.08 -2.58
C THR A 31 -2.45 -1.70 -1.22
N PHE A 32 -2.42 -0.91 -0.14
CA PHE A 32 -2.65 -1.39 1.21
C PHE A 32 -3.19 -0.30 2.14
N ARG A 33 -3.74 -0.72 3.26
CA ARG A 33 -4.16 0.14 4.37
C ARG A 33 -3.26 -0.11 5.56
N ALA A 34 -2.81 0.94 6.23
CA ALA A 34 -2.09 0.82 7.50
C ALA A 34 -2.39 2.02 8.40
N GLU A 35 -2.53 1.77 9.70
CA GLU A 35 -2.87 2.81 10.71
C GLU A 35 -4.04 3.72 10.28
N GLY A 36 -5.04 3.15 9.61
CA GLY A 36 -6.20 3.90 9.10
C GLY A 36 -5.98 4.70 7.81
N ASN A 37 -4.75 4.79 7.31
CA ASN A 37 -4.38 5.47 6.08
C ASN A 37 -4.32 4.50 4.88
N PHE A 38 -4.52 5.03 3.67
CA PHE A 38 -4.43 4.27 2.42
C PHE A 38 -3.15 4.65 1.69
N TYR A 39 -2.45 3.63 1.20
CA TYR A 39 -1.16 3.79 0.55
C TYR A 39 -1.21 3.19 -0.85
N PHE A 40 -0.57 3.90 -1.78
CA PHE A 40 -0.28 3.42 -3.11
C PHE A 40 1.22 3.20 -3.23
N VAL A 41 1.60 2.03 -3.74
CA VAL A 41 2.98 1.72 -4.12
C VAL A 41 3.01 1.48 -5.61
N ASP A 42 3.82 2.27 -6.30
CA ASP A 42 4.11 2.07 -7.72
C ASP A 42 5.00 0.83 -7.87
N ALA A 43 4.42 -0.28 -8.33
CA ALA A 43 5.13 -1.54 -8.50
C ALA A 43 6.19 -1.50 -9.61
N GLU A 44 6.09 -0.58 -10.57
CA GLU A 44 6.98 -0.48 -11.72
C GLU A 44 8.29 0.22 -11.35
N HIS A 45 8.20 1.27 -10.53
CA HIS A 45 9.36 2.09 -10.14
C HIS A 45 9.92 1.75 -8.75
N PHE A 46 9.38 0.74 -8.06
CA PHE A 46 9.84 0.39 -6.71
C PHE A 46 11.17 -0.38 -6.74
N PRO A 47 12.26 0.18 -6.18
CA PRO A 47 13.60 -0.42 -6.31
C PRO A 47 13.74 -1.75 -5.54
N ASN A 48 12.93 -1.98 -4.49
CA ASN A 48 13.05 -3.15 -3.62
C ASN A 48 11.86 -4.11 -3.78
N LYS A 49 12.00 -5.10 -4.68
CA LYS A 49 10.97 -6.10 -4.96
C LYS A 49 10.59 -6.96 -3.74
N ALA A 50 11.55 -7.27 -2.85
CA ALA A 50 11.28 -8.06 -1.65
C ALA A 50 10.38 -7.30 -0.66
N LEU A 51 10.59 -5.99 -0.54
CA LEU A 51 9.75 -5.12 0.29
C LEU A 51 8.38 -4.89 -0.37
N LEU A 52 8.32 -4.76 -1.69
CA LEU A 52 7.06 -4.66 -2.44
C LEU A 52 6.15 -5.88 -2.18
N ALA A 53 6.71 -7.09 -2.20
CA ALA A 53 5.97 -8.32 -1.93
C ALA A 53 5.40 -8.38 -0.50
N ARG A 54 6.05 -7.72 0.46
CA ARG A 54 5.55 -7.61 1.85
C ARG A 54 4.48 -6.53 2.02
N LEU A 55 4.55 -5.46 1.23
CA LEU A 55 3.61 -4.34 1.25
C LEU A 55 2.37 -4.56 0.39
N THR A 56 2.41 -5.56 -0.50
CA THR A 56 1.27 -5.97 -1.32
C THR A 56 0.60 -7.15 -0.63
N PRO A 57 -0.35 -6.91 0.29
CA PRO A 57 -1.08 -8.00 0.91
C PRO A 57 -1.83 -8.75 -0.19
N LYS A 58 -1.61 -10.07 -0.28
CA LYS A 58 -2.33 -10.91 -1.24
C LYS A 58 -3.82 -10.79 -0.94
N HIS A 59 -4.59 -10.24 -1.89
CA HIS A 59 -6.03 -10.20 -1.75
C HIS A 59 -6.55 -11.65 -1.62
N PRO A 60 -7.37 -11.97 -0.60
CA PRO A 60 -8.02 -13.28 -0.54
C PRO A 60 -8.98 -13.53 -1.72
N ASN A 61 -9.31 -12.50 -2.52
CA ASN A 61 -10.29 -12.54 -3.61
C ASN A 61 -9.72 -12.72 -5.02
N GLU A 62 -8.41 -12.84 -5.21
CA GLU A 62 -7.85 -13.07 -6.56
C GLU A 62 -8.13 -14.50 -7.10
N SER A 63 -8.71 -15.38 -6.27
CA SER A 63 -9.14 -16.72 -6.69
C SER A 63 -10.56 -16.77 -7.26
N ALA A 64 -11.37 -15.71 -7.12
CA ALA A 64 -12.77 -15.72 -7.56
C ALA A 64 -12.97 -15.40 -9.06
N PHE A 65 -11.99 -14.78 -9.72
CA PHE A 65 -12.11 -14.34 -11.12
C PHE A 65 -11.29 -15.18 -12.11
N LYS A 66 -10.75 -16.33 -11.70
CA LYS A 66 -10.03 -17.24 -12.60
C LYS A 66 -10.92 -18.20 -13.38
N ASN A 67 -12.25 -18.13 -13.20
CA ASN A 67 -13.20 -19.07 -13.81
C ASN A 67 -14.45 -18.38 -14.40
N LEU A 68 -14.31 -17.19 -14.99
CA LEU A 68 -15.36 -16.64 -15.87
C LEU A 68 -14.88 -16.60 -17.31
#